data_AF-A0A1G1YSL2-F1
#
_entry.id   AF-A0A1G1YSL2-F1
#
_cell.length_a   1.000
_cell.length_b   1.000
_cell.length_c   1.000
_cell.angle_alpha   90.00
_cell.angle_beta   90.00
_cell.angle_gamma   90.00
#
_symmetry.space_group_name_H-M   'P 1'
#
loop_
_entity.id
_entity.type
_entity.pdbx_description
1 polymer ?
#
loop_
_entity_poly.entity_id
_entity_poly.type
_entity_poly.pdbx_seq_one_letter_code
_entity_poly.pdbx_strand_id
1 'polypeptide(L)'
;MAMKRYKQGFTDIEVLILAAIVLLILASATALFLEASNQPCQDLHRQIDAAKNRIAMEDGLRFGHYFSIGRLVAVLPELPLKDGYVVCPHGYRVYLGYVGELSIDIKEDESVSCSNFLERIQSAKIIAAKFERLRWNDTPTLEQLCNADYDLAGASGTIHCPWGGVITIGRIGEPPTCSLHASRPTAEQPTAEKEGGAEQ
;
A
#
# COMPACT_ATOMS: atom_id res chain seq x y z
N MET A 1 48.09 -52.38 39.17
CA MET A 1 46.86 -51.96 38.46
C MET A 1 47.26 -51.41 37.10
N ALA A 2 47.04 -52.17 36.03
CA ALA A 2 47.37 -51.74 34.67
C ALA A 2 46.10 -51.24 33.97
N MET A 3 46.05 -49.94 33.66
CA MET A 3 45.00 -49.34 32.83
C MET A 3 45.23 -49.74 31.37
N LYS A 4 44.35 -50.61 30.84
CA LYS A 4 44.27 -50.89 29.40
C LYS A 4 43.75 -49.64 28.69
N ARG A 5 44.62 -48.92 27.97
CA ARG A 5 44.22 -47.89 27.02
C ARG A 5 43.66 -48.56 25.77
N TYR A 6 42.35 -48.46 25.58
CA TYR A 6 41.68 -48.91 24.36
C TYR A 6 41.97 -47.90 23.24
N LYS A 7 42.92 -48.20 22.35
CA LYS A 7 43.12 -47.44 21.12
C LYS A 7 42.05 -47.87 20.12
N GLN A 8 40.91 -47.19 20.15
CA GLN A 8 39.84 -47.37 19.17
C GLN A 8 40.26 -46.61 17.91
N GLY A 9 40.83 -47.32 16.94
CA GLY A 9 41.12 -46.77 15.63
C GLY A 9 39.82 -46.59 14.88
N PHE A 10 39.33 -45.35 14.82
CA PHE A 10 38.29 -44.97 13.86
C PHE A 10 38.82 -45.32 12.47
N THR A 11 38.05 -46.09 11.71
CA THR A 11 38.40 -46.36 10.32
C THR A 11 38.18 -45.09 9.51
N ASP A 12 39.04 -44.77 8.54
CA ASP A 12 38.92 -43.56 7.70
C ASP A 12 37.52 -43.44 7.04
N ILE A 13 36.87 -44.57 6.83
CA ILE A 13 35.50 -44.68 6.30
C ILE A 13 34.46 -44.07 7.26
N GLU A 14 34.57 -44.32 8.57
CA GLU A 14 33.63 -43.77 9.55
C GLU A 14 33.73 -42.24 9.64
N VAL A 15 34.94 -41.69 9.51
CA VAL A 15 35.16 -40.24 9.50
C VAL A 15 34.55 -39.60 8.25
N LEU A 16 34.68 -40.26 7.10
CA LEU A 16 34.05 -39.82 5.84
C LEU A 16 32.52 -39.84 5.90
N ILE A 17 31.93 -40.88 6.49
CA ILE A 17 30.47 -40.99 6.66
C ILE A 17 29.94 -39.88 7.56
N LEU A 18 30.61 -39.62 8.69
CA LEU A 18 30.21 -38.54 9.60
C LEU A 18 30.32 -37.16 8.94
N ALA A 19 31.40 -36.90 8.18
CA ALA A 19 31.56 -35.65 7.46
C ALA A 19 30.44 -35.43 6.41
N ALA A 20 30.04 -36.49 5.69
CA ALA A 20 28.95 -36.42 4.72
C ALA A 20 27.60 -36.13 5.38
N ILE A 21 27.31 -36.74 6.53
CA ILE A 21 26.06 -36.49 7.28
C ILE A 21 26.02 -35.04 7.77
N VAL A 22 27.12 -34.52 8.32
CA VAL A 22 27.19 -33.11 8.78
C VAL A 22 26.98 -32.14 7.62
N LEU A 23 27.59 -32.38 6.46
CA LEU A 23 27.37 -31.55 5.27
C LEU A 23 25.92 -31.60 4.78
N LEU A 24 25.28 -32.77 4.82
CA LEU A 24 23.87 -32.92 4.44
C LEU A 24 22.95 -32.15 5.39
N ILE A 25 23.22 -32.20 6.71
CA ILE A 25 22.44 -31.47 7.73
C ILE A 25 22.63 -29.95 7.56
N LEU A 26 23.85 -29.49 7.29
CA LEU A 26 24.11 -28.07 7.07
C LEU A 26 23.43 -27.56 5.78
N ALA A 27 23.40 -28.38 4.72
CA ALA A 27 22.73 -28.02 3.47
C ALA A 27 21.18 -28.02 3.57
N SER A 28 20.59 -28.90 4.38
CA SER A 28 19.15 -28.90 4.60
C SER A 28 18.69 -27.78 5.53
N ALA A 29 19.51 -27.43 6.53
CA ALA A 29 19.24 -26.32 7.43
C ALA A 29 19.23 -24.96 6.71
N THR A 30 20.09 -24.75 5.72
CA THR A 30 20.09 -23.50 4.92
C THR A 30 18.87 -23.39 4.01
N ALA A 31 18.42 -24.49 3.41
CA ALA A 31 17.21 -24.51 2.59
C ALA A 31 15.95 -24.15 3.42
N LEU A 32 15.80 -24.78 4.59
CA LEU A 32 14.69 -24.48 5.52
C LEU A 32 14.70 -23.03 6.03
N PHE A 33 15.88 -22.44 6.21
CA PHE A 33 16.01 -21.07 6.70
C PHE A 33 15.72 -20.02 5.62
N LEU A 34 16.05 -20.31 4.36
CA LEU A 34 15.74 -19.43 3.22
C LEU A 34 14.23 -19.39 2.94
N GLU A 35 13.54 -20.53 3.04
CA GLU A 35 12.11 -20.63 2.75
C GLU A 35 11.24 -19.96 3.82
N ALA A 36 11.67 -19.99 5.09
CA ALA A 36 11.00 -19.26 6.17
C ALA A 36 11.08 -17.73 6.04
N SER A 37 12.00 -17.19 5.22
CA SER A 37 12.19 -15.74 5.09
C SER A 37 11.27 -15.06 4.06
N ASN A 38 10.66 -15.82 3.13
CA ASN A 38 9.78 -15.28 2.08
C ASN A 38 8.28 -15.43 2.37
N GLN A 39 7.91 -16.10 3.47
CA GLN A 39 6.52 -16.31 3.87
C GLN A 39 5.89 -15.36 4.92
N PRO A 40 6.55 -14.30 5.43
CA PRO A 40 6.13 -13.70 6.70
C PRO A 40 4.91 -12.78 6.62
N CYS A 41 4.45 -12.42 5.41
CA CYS A 41 3.25 -11.61 5.24
C CYS A 41 2.07 -12.32 4.58
N GLN A 42 2.23 -13.57 4.08
CA GLN A 42 1.13 -14.29 3.44
C GLN A 42 -0.07 -14.52 4.37
N ASP A 43 0.19 -14.90 5.62
CA ASP A 43 -0.87 -15.07 6.61
C ASP A 43 -1.56 -13.75 6.95
N LEU A 44 -0.81 -12.64 6.95
CA LEU A 44 -1.35 -11.30 7.14
C LEU A 44 -2.22 -10.87 5.97
N HIS A 45 -1.76 -11.07 4.73
CA HIS A 45 -2.54 -10.85 3.51
C HIS A 45 -3.84 -11.64 3.54
N ARG A 46 -3.77 -12.93 3.91
CA ARG A 46 -4.96 -13.78 4.00
C ARG A 46 -5.95 -13.29 5.04
N GLN A 47 -5.47 -12.83 6.20
CA GLN A 47 -6.32 -12.24 7.24
C GLN A 47 -6.97 -10.94 6.76
N ILE A 48 -6.19 -10.07 6.13
CA ILE A 48 -6.66 -8.80 5.56
C ILE A 48 -7.73 -9.07 4.50
N ASP A 49 -7.47 -9.94 3.54
CA ASP A 49 -8.41 -10.24 2.45
C ASP A 49 -9.71 -10.86 2.98
N ALA A 50 -9.62 -11.73 3.99
CA ALA A 50 -10.80 -12.27 4.66
C ALA A 50 -11.61 -11.18 5.39
N ALA A 51 -10.93 -10.28 6.11
CA ALA A 51 -11.57 -9.17 6.81
C ALA A 51 -12.18 -8.16 5.83
N LYS A 52 -11.49 -7.85 4.73
CA LYS A 52 -11.99 -7.01 3.63
C LYS A 52 -13.29 -7.55 3.07
N ASN A 53 -13.34 -8.85 2.75
CA ASN A 53 -14.53 -9.48 2.21
C ASN A 53 -15.69 -9.45 3.21
N ARG A 54 -15.40 -9.66 4.50
CA ARG A 54 -16.40 -9.56 5.55
C ARG A 54 -16.95 -8.14 5.69
N ILE A 55 -16.09 -7.13 5.75
CA ILE A 55 -16.47 -5.71 5.81
C ILE A 55 -17.30 -5.35 4.57
N ALA A 56 -16.89 -5.79 3.39
CA ALA A 56 -17.63 -5.53 2.17
C ALA A 56 -19.05 -6.13 2.20
N MET A 57 -19.21 -7.33 2.77
CA MET A 57 -20.54 -7.93 2.96
C MET A 57 -21.37 -7.18 4.00
N GLU A 58 -20.78 -6.79 5.13
CA GLU A 58 -21.47 -6.07 6.21
C GLU A 58 -21.92 -4.67 5.78
N ASP A 59 -21.05 -3.94 5.07
CA ASP A 59 -21.26 -2.54 4.68
C ASP A 59 -21.88 -2.43 3.27
N GLY A 60 -22.16 -3.55 2.60
CA GLY A 60 -22.73 -3.57 1.25
C GLY A 60 -21.80 -3.02 0.16
N LEU A 61 -20.49 -3.07 0.38
CA LEU A 61 -19.48 -2.59 -0.57
C LEU A 61 -19.33 -3.57 -1.74
N ARG A 62 -19.14 -3.03 -2.94
CA ARG A 62 -18.96 -3.79 -4.17
C ARG A 62 -17.49 -3.88 -4.53
N PHE A 63 -17.16 -4.75 -5.49
CA PHE A 63 -15.82 -4.82 -6.06
C PHE A 63 -15.37 -3.42 -6.53
N GLY A 64 -14.15 -3.03 -6.17
CA GLY A 64 -13.58 -1.73 -6.50
C GLY A 64 -13.95 -0.59 -5.54
N HIS A 65 -14.87 -0.78 -4.59
CA HIS A 65 -15.11 0.21 -3.56
C HIS A 65 -13.95 0.27 -2.57
N TYR A 66 -13.75 1.45 -2.00
CA TYR A 66 -12.82 1.65 -0.91
C TYR A 66 -13.42 1.15 0.41
N PHE A 67 -12.55 0.77 1.35
CA PHE A 67 -12.95 0.44 2.72
C PHE A 67 -11.97 1.11 3.70
N SER A 68 -12.48 1.64 4.80
CA SER A 68 -11.68 2.40 5.75
C SER A 68 -10.71 1.51 6.53
N ILE A 69 -9.44 1.92 6.65
CA ILE A 69 -8.47 1.28 7.54
C ILE A 69 -8.99 1.24 8.98
N GLY A 70 -9.70 2.28 9.43
CA GLY A 70 -10.29 2.29 10.76
C GLY A 70 -11.30 1.15 10.97
N ARG A 71 -12.09 0.83 9.94
CA ARG A 71 -13.01 -0.31 9.96
C ARG A 71 -12.27 -1.64 9.96
N LEU A 72 -11.17 -1.73 9.20
CA LEU A 72 -10.30 -2.91 9.19
C LEU A 72 -9.70 -3.19 10.57
N VAL A 73 -9.21 -2.16 11.25
CA VAL A 73 -8.65 -2.25 12.60
C VAL A 73 -9.71 -2.63 13.63
N ALA A 74 -10.95 -2.18 13.44
CA ALA A 74 -12.05 -2.61 14.30
C ALA A 74 -12.34 -4.12 14.18
N VAL A 75 -12.12 -4.71 13.00
CA VAL A 75 -12.29 -6.16 12.76
C VAL A 75 -11.04 -6.95 13.12
N LEU A 76 -9.86 -6.36 12.94
CA LEU A 76 -8.54 -6.95 13.19
C LEU A 76 -7.72 -6.01 14.12
N PRO A 77 -7.98 -6.03 15.44
CA PRO A 77 -7.33 -5.12 16.38
C PRO A 77 -5.84 -5.38 16.57
N GLU A 78 -5.35 -6.58 16.22
CA GLU A 78 -3.94 -6.96 16.32
C GLU A 78 -3.13 -6.61 15.06
N LEU A 79 -3.71 -5.85 14.12
CA LEU A 79 -2.99 -5.42 12.93
C LEU A 79 -1.76 -4.58 13.29
N PRO A 80 -0.55 -4.96 12.81
CA PRO A 80 0.65 -4.16 13.01
C PRO A 80 0.53 -2.87 12.19
N LEU A 81 0.09 -1.80 12.83
CA LEU A 81 -0.03 -0.49 12.23
C LEU A 81 1.15 0.41 12.58
N LYS A 82 1.67 1.13 11.58
CA LYS A 82 2.66 2.18 11.75
C LYS A 82 2.33 3.32 10.80
N ASP A 83 2.21 4.53 11.33
CA ASP A 83 1.90 5.76 10.56
C ASP A 83 0.64 5.65 9.67
N GLY A 84 -0.36 4.88 10.12
CA GLY A 84 -1.61 4.66 9.38
C GLY A 84 -1.54 3.57 8.30
N TYR A 85 -0.43 2.86 8.18
CA TYR A 85 -0.25 1.74 7.25
C TYR A 85 -0.10 0.43 8.00
N VAL A 86 -0.53 -0.67 7.38
CA VAL A 86 -0.23 -2.02 7.87
C VAL A 86 1.20 -2.37 7.48
N VAL A 87 2.00 -2.82 8.44
CA VAL A 87 3.43 -3.09 8.25
C VAL A 87 3.73 -4.55 8.58
N CYS A 88 4.36 -5.24 7.65
CA CYS A 88 4.88 -6.58 7.85
C CYS A 88 6.07 -6.55 8.83
N PRO A 89 6.34 -7.63 9.59
CA PRO A 89 7.51 -7.73 10.48
C PRO A 89 8.86 -7.50 9.78
N HIS A 90 8.89 -7.59 8.44
CA HIS A 90 10.09 -7.44 7.61
C HIS A 90 10.27 -6.01 7.07
N GLY A 91 9.47 -5.05 7.53
CA GLY A 91 9.56 -3.65 7.11
C GLY A 91 8.84 -3.31 5.80
N TYR A 92 8.12 -4.27 5.22
CA TYR A 92 7.25 -4.02 4.06
C TYR A 92 5.95 -3.38 4.52
N ARG A 93 5.42 -2.46 3.71
CA ARG A 93 4.09 -1.88 3.91
C ARG A 93 3.10 -2.68 3.08
N VAL A 94 2.00 -3.09 3.68
CA VAL A 94 0.93 -3.78 2.97
C VAL A 94 0.00 -2.73 2.35
N TYR A 95 -0.04 -2.69 1.03
CA TYR A 95 -1.07 -1.96 0.31
C TYR A 95 -2.33 -2.80 0.30
N LEU A 96 -3.38 -2.24 0.89
CA LEU A 96 -4.63 -2.96 1.11
C LEU A 96 -5.50 -3.08 -0.15
N GLY A 97 -5.34 -2.20 -1.15
CA GLY A 97 -6.15 -2.19 -2.37
C GLY A 97 -7.64 -1.93 -2.14
N TYR A 98 -8.43 -2.06 -3.21
CA TYR A 98 -9.90 -1.98 -3.13
C TYR A 98 -10.54 -3.33 -2.73
N VAL A 99 -11.84 -3.32 -2.43
CA VAL A 99 -12.59 -4.56 -2.22
C VAL A 99 -12.46 -5.47 -3.45
N GLY A 100 -12.03 -6.71 -3.24
CA GLY A 100 -11.80 -7.71 -4.29
C GLY A 100 -10.42 -7.64 -4.96
N GLU A 101 -9.61 -6.62 -4.69
CA GLU A 101 -8.19 -6.62 -5.07
C GLU A 101 -7.35 -7.37 -4.03
N LEU A 102 -6.26 -7.99 -4.51
CA LEU A 102 -5.26 -8.59 -3.64
C LEU A 102 -4.46 -7.49 -2.94
N SER A 103 -4.17 -7.72 -1.66
CA SER A 103 -3.21 -6.91 -0.93
C SER A 103 -1.79 -7.23 -1.42
N ILE A 104 -0.94 -6.21 -1.57
CA ILE A 104 0.44 -6.35 -2.10
C ILE A 104 1.46 -5.75 -1.15
N ASP A 105 2.62 -6.38 -1.05
CA ASP A 105 3.76 -5.87 -0.30
C ASP A 105 4.47 -4.76 -1.09
N ILE A 106 4.61 -3.60 -0.48
CA ILE A 106 5.35 -2.47 -1.01
C ILE A 106 6.60 -2.27 -0.14
N LYS A 107 7.79 -2.29 -0.76
CA LYS A 107 9.03 -1.90 -0.07
C LYS A 107 8.96 -0.44 0.31
N GLU A 108 9.46 -0.08 1.48
CA GLU A 108 9.49 1.31 1.96
C GLU A 108 10.19 2.26 0.95
N ASP A 109 11.11 1.73 0.15
CA ASP A 109 11.84 2.46 -0.91
C ASP A 109 11.05 2.59 -2.23
N GLU A 110 10.05 1.72 -2.45
CA GLU A 110 9.18 1.74 -3.62
C GLU A 110 7.95 2.62 -3.31
N SER A 111 8.22 3.88 -3.00
CA SER A 111 7.18 4.82 -2.61
C SER A 111 6.19 5.01 -3.76
N VAL A 112 4.91 4.64 -3.56
CA VAL A 112 3.78 5.12 -4.38
C VAL A 112 4.00 6.61 -4.55
N SER A 113 4.30 7.13 -5.73
CA SER A 113 4.83 8.49 -5.92
C SER A 113 3.78 9.58 -5.63
N CYS A 114 4.23 10.78 -5.26
CA CYS A 114 3.31 11.88 -4.91
C CYS A 114 2.42 12.19 -6.10
N SER A 115 2.98 12.06 -7.30
CA SER A 115 2.28 12.18 -8.56
C SER A 115 1.09 11.23 -8.67
N ASN A 116 1.26 9.94 -8.34
CA ASN A 116 0.17 8.96 -8.38
C ASN A 116 -0.95 9.34 -7.39
N PHE A 117 -0.58 9.82 -6.21
CA PHE A 117 -1.55 10.28 -5.22
C PHE A 117 -2.31 11.54 -5.69
N LEU A 118 -1.61 12.52 -6.29
CA LEU A 118 -2.23 13.72 -6.87
C LEU A 118 -3.17 13.39 -8.04
N GLU A 119 -2.82 12.42 -8.89
CA GLU A 119 -3.70 11.94 -9.96
C GLU A 119 -4.99 11.31 -9.43
N ARG A 120 -4.90 10.55 -8.33
CA ARG A 120 -6.09 9.99 -7.69
C ARG A 120 -7.00 11.06 -7.12
N ILE A 121 -6.43 12.10 -6.49
CA ILE A 121 -7.21 13.27 -6.02
C ILE A 121 -7.88 13.96 -7.21
N GLN A 122 -7.15 14.16 -8.31
CA GLN A 122 -7.72 14.79 -9.50
C GLN A 122 -8.87 13.97 -10.09
N SER A 123 -8.75 12.64 -10.09
CA SER A 123 -9.81 11.74 -10.53
C SER A 123 -11.04 11.83 -9.61
N ALA A 124 -10.84 11.85 -8.30
CA ALA A 124 -11.90 12.04 -7.32
C ALA A 124 -12.63 13.38 -7.48
N LYS A 125 -11.91 14.46 -7.81
CA LYS A 125 -12.52 15.77 -8.09
C LYS A 125 -13.46 15.72 -9.29
N ILE A 126 -13.07 15.02 -10.35
CA ILE A 126 -13.91 14.85 -11.55
C ILE A 126 -15.16 14.04 -11.23
N ILE A 127 -15.01 12.97 -10.44
CA ILE A 127 -16.12 12.13 -9.99
C ILE A 127 -17.08 12.95 -9.11
N ALA A 128 -16.57 13.65 -8.10
CA ALA A 128 -17.35 14.53 -7.24
C ALA A 128 -18.10 15.59 -8.05
N ALA A 129 -17.43 16.22 -9.04
CA ALA A 129 -18.05 17.19 -9.92
C ALA A 129 -19.24 16.61 -10.70
N LYS A 130 -19.11 15.37 -11.16
CA LYS A 130 -20.18 14.67 -11.88
C LYS A 130 -21.37 14.34 -10.96
N PHE A 131 -21.10 13.83 -9.75
CA PHE A 131 -22.16 13.43 -8.81
C PHE A 131 -22.90 14.64 -8.22
N GLU A 132 -22.16 15.66 -7.79
CA GLU A 132 -22.68 16.85 -7.10
C GLU A 132 -23.02 17.99 -8.07
N ARG A 133 -22.85 17.77 -9.39
CA ARG A 133 -23.06 18.77 -10.45
C ARG A 133 -22.26 20.06 -10.24
N LEU A 134 -21.03 19.94 -9.75
CA LEU A 134 -20.14 21.08 -9.54
C LEU A 134 -19.62 21.63 -10.87
N ARG A 135 -19.38 22.94 -10.91
CA ARG A 135 -18.78 23.62 -12.06
C ARG A 135 -17.26 23.51 -12.00
N TRP A 136 -16.61 23.70 -13.15
CA TRP A 136 -15.15 23.62 -13.30
C TRP A 136 -14.35 24.54 -12.37
N ASN A 137 -14.95 25.67 -11.97
CA ASN A 137 -14.35 26.66 -11.06
C ASN A 137 -14.65 26.38 -9.58
N ASP A 138 -15.49 25.40 -9.28
CA ASP A 138 -15.82 25.05 -7.91
C ASP A 138 -14.67 24.21 -7.30
N THR A 139 -14.45 24.40 -6.00
CA THR A 139 -13.50 23.59 -5.23
C THR A 139 -14.30 22.56 -4.44
N PRO A 140 -14.12 21.26 -4.70
CA PRO A 140 -14.84 20.23 -3.98
C PRO A 140 -14.35 20.20 -2.54
N THR A 141 -15.28 20.09 -1.61
CA THR A 141 -14.99 19.90 -0.19
C THR A 141 -14.45 18.51 0.08
N LEU A 142 -13.80 18.32 1.23
CA LEU A 142 -13.29 17.00 1.62
C LEU A 142 -14.41 15.96 1.67
N GLU A 143 -15.58 16.35 2.17
CA GLU A 143 -16.77 15.51 2.25
C GLU A 143 -17.27 15.08 0.86
N GLN A 144 -17.27 15.99 -0.11
CA GLN A 144 -17.64 15.66 -1.50
C GLN A 144 -16.63 14.72 -2.17
N LEU A 145 -15.34 14.83 -1.83
CA LEU A 145 -14.34 13.86 -2.27
C LEU A 145 -14.56 12.50 -1.60
N CYS A 146 -14.87 12.47 -0.31
CA CYS A 146 -15.19 11.22 0.41
C CYS A 146 -16.42 10.54 -0.19
N ASN A 147 -17.47 11.30 -0.53
CA ASN A 147 -18.67 10.81 -1.20
C ASN A 147 -18.41 10.33 -2.64
N ALA A 148 -17.35 10.83 -3.28
CA ALA A 148 -16.88 10.40 -4.60
C ALA A 148 -15.98 9.14 -4.55
N ASP A 149 -16.10 8.35 -3.47
CA ASP A 149 -15.33 7.12 -3.21
C ASP A 149 -13.83 7.39 -3.03
N TYR A 150 -13.48 8.56 -2.48
CA TYR A 150 -12.11 8.96 -2.19
C TYR A 150 -11.94 9.28 -0.70
N ASP A 151 -11.66 8.25 0.09
CA ASP A 151 -11.47 8.39 1.53
C ASP A 151 -10.08 8.94 1.84
N LEU A 152 -10.06 10.20 2.26
CA LEU A 152 -8.88 10.91 2.69
C LEU A 152 -8.76 10.71 4.20
N ALA A 153 -7.98 9.71 4.59
CA ALA A 153 -7.64 9.44 5.99
C ALA A 153 -6.93 10.67 6.61
N GLY A 154 -7.73 11.60 7.12
CA GLY A 154 -7.29 12.83 7.73
C GLY A 154 -8.46 13.41 8.52
N ALA A 155 -8.62 12.96 9.76
CA ALA A 155 -9.63 13.44 10.72
C ALA A 155 -9.57 14.96 11.00
N SER A 156 -8.66 15.70 10.35
CA SER A 156 -8.40 17.12 10.56
C SER A 156 -8.74 18.01 9.35
N GLY A 157 -9.52 17.51 8.38
CA GLY A 157 -9.94 18.33 7.23
C GLY A 157 -8.82 18.66 6.24
N THR A 158 -7.63 18.05 6.42
CA THR A 158 -6.42 18.33 5.65
C THR A 158 -5.89 17.03 5.08
N ILE A 159 -5.61 17.01 3.78
CA ILE A 159 -5.06 15.84 3.09
C ILE A 159 -3.56 15.83 3.31
N HIS A 160 -3.06 14.75 3.91
CA HIS A 160 -1.62 14.53 4.02
C HIS A 160 -1.13 13.63 2.89
N CYS A 161 -0.01 14.05 2.32
CA CYS A 161 0.77 13.26 1.39
C CYS A 161 1.51 12.17 2.18
N PRO A 162 1.74 10.97 1.61
CA PRO A 162 2.50 9.90 2.28
C PRO A 162 3.89 10.30 2.79
N TRP A 163 4.54 11.32 2.21
CA TRP A 163 5.83 11.87 2.68
C TRP A 163 5.69 12.99 3.73
N GLY A 164 4.50 13.19 4.30
CA GLY A 164 4.25 14.23 5.31
C GLY A 164 3.97 15.62 4.75
N GLY A 165 3.75 15.73 3.44
CA GLY A 165 3.35 16.99 2.80
C GLY A 165 1.88 17.30 3.02
N VAL A 166 1.48 18.56 2.87
CA VAL A 166 0.07 18.96 2.86
C VAL A 166 -0.39 19.09 1.42
N ILE A 167 -1.52 18.49 1.10
CA ILE A 167 -2.10 18.55 -0.25
C ILE A 167 -3.22 19.58 -0.29
N THR A 168 -3.12 20.47 -1.28
CA THR A 168 -4.14 21.44 -1.63
C THR A 168 -4.95 20.92 -2.81
N ILE A 169 -6.25 20.69 -2.61
CA ILE A 169 -7.16 20.12 -3.62
C ILE A 169 -7.29 21.04 -4.84
N GLY A 170 -7.43 22.35 -4.63
CA GLY A 170 -7.68 23.34 -5.68
C GLY A 170 -9.04 23.18 -6.37
N ARG A 171 -9.31 24.04 -7.36
CA ARG A 171 -10.55 23.97 -8.17
C ARG A 171 -10.57 22.70 -9.01
N ILE A 172 -11.74 22.21 -9.44
CA ILE A 172 -11.86 21.01 -10.30
C ILE A 172 -10.91 21.09 -11.51
N GLY A 173 -10.81 22.26 -12.13
CA GLY A 173 -9.95 22.47 -13.29
C GLY A 173 -8.45 22.63 -13.05
N GLU A 174 -8.03 22.74 -11.79
CA GLU A 174 -6.62 22.93 -11.43
C GLU A 174 -6.08 21.61 -10.87
N PRO A 175 -4.85 21.18 -11.19
CA PRO A 175 -4.29 19.99 -10.55
C PRO A 175 -4.08 20.23 -9.05
N PRO A 176 -4.33 19.23 -8.19
CA PRO A 176 -3.99 19.32 -6.77
C PRO A 176 -2.47 19.44 -6.62
N THR A 177 -2.02 20.11 -5.57
CA THR A 177 -0.60 20.35 -5.30
C THR A 177 -0.19 19.81 -3.96
N CYS A 178 1.05 19.34 -3.84
CA CYS A 178 1.63 18.91 -2.57
C CYS A 178 2.70 19.91 -2.12
N SER A 179 2.72 20.30 -0.86
CA SER A 179 3.70 21.25 -0.31
C SER A 179 5.16 20.77 -0.44
N LEU A 180 5.39 19.45 -0.53
CA LEU A 180 6.71 18.86 -0.72
C LEU A 180 7.08 18.66 -2.19
N HIS A 181 6.09 18.65 -3.08
CA HIS A 181 6.23 18.47 -4.51
C HIS A 181 5.31 19.47 -5.20
N ALA A 182 5.71 20.75 -5.16
CA ALA A 182 5.07 21.78 -5.96
C ALA A 182 5.42 21.53 -7.43
N SER A 183 4.60 20.72 -8.10
CA SER A 183 4.61 20.62 -9.56
C SER A 183 4.36 22.02 -10.12
N ARG A 184 5.33 22.54 -10.87
CA ARG A 184 5.21 23.76 -11.67
C ARG A 184 3.88 23.71 -12.44
N PRO A 185 3.00 24.71 -12.34
CA PRO A 185 1.84 24.77 -13.21
C PRO A 185 2.32 24.99 -14.64
N THR A 186 2.24 23.96 -15.48
CA THR A 186 2.29 24.15 -16.93
C THR A 186 0.97 24.82 -17.31
N ALA A 187 0.97 26.15 -17.26
CA ALA A 187 -0.07 26.96 -17.85
C ALA A 187 0.02 26.81 -19.37
N GLU A 188 -0.75 25.87 -19.92
CA GLU A 188 -1.11 25.90 -21.33
C GLU A 188 -2.61 26.14 -21.41
N GLN A 189 -2.98 27.42 -21.32
CA GLN A 189 -4.27 27.93 -21.74
C GLN A 189 -4.43 27.64 -23.24
N PRO A 190 -5.52 27.01 -23.70
CA PRO A 190 -6.02 27.28 -25.04
C PRO A 190 -6.54 28.71 -25.03
N THR A 191 -5.80 29.61 -25.65
CA THR A 191 -6.27 30.95 -26.01
C THR A 191 -7.54 30.81 -26.83
N ALA A 192 -8.65 31.31 -26.27
CA ALA A 192 -9.82 31.68 -27.04
C ALA A 192 -9.42 32.85 -27.96
N GLU A 193 -9.27 32.58 -29.26
CA GLU A 193 -9.43 33.61 -30.28
C GLU A 193 -10.91 33.76 -30.60
N LYS A 194 -11.33 35.02 -30.50
CA LYS A 194 -12.67 35.56 -30.70
C LYS A 194 -12.66 36.31 -32.03
N GLU A 195 -13.87 36.61 -32.53
CA GLU A 195 -14.24 37.49 -33.67
C GLU A 195 -14.44 36.78 -35.01
N GLY A 196 -15.50 37.01 -35.79
CA GLY A 196 -16.71 37.84 -35.69
C GLY A 196 -17.78 37.19 -36.61
N GLY A 197 -19.08 37.40 -36.44
CA GLY A 197 -19.72 38.66 -36.77
C GLY A 197 -19.97 38.78 -38.28
N ALA A 198 -21.10 38.27 -38.77
CA ALA A 198 -21.78 38.79 -39.97
C ALA A 198 -23.25 38.36 -39.95
N GLU A 199 -24.08 39.36 -39.67
CA GLU A 199 -25.53 39.39 -39.81
C GLU A 199 -25.85 39.81 -41.26
N GLN A 200 -26.60 38.99 -42.00
CA GLN A 200 -27.65 39.34 -42.98
C GLN A 200 -28.19 38.07 -43.67
#